data_AF-A0A7V9VNR0-F1
#
_entry.id   AF-A0A7V9VNR0-F1
#
_cell.length_a   1.000
_cell.length_b   1.000
_cell.length_c   1.000
_cell.angle_alpha   90.00
_cell.angle_beta   90.00
_cell.angle_gamma   90.00
#
_symmetry.space_group_name_H-M   'P 1'
#
loop_
_entity.id
_entity.type
_entity.pdbx_description
1 polymer ?
#
loop_
_entity_poly.entity_id
_entity_poly.type
_entity_poly.pdbx_seq_one_letter_code
_entity_poly.pdbx_strand_id
1 'polypeptide(L)' 'MSEPGTEVGALVNELELAAEGLRKGELDADEAAGLVDRCAELAAQLAAELDRQARELEADSLAPGQERLL' A
#
# COMPACT_ATOMS: atom_id res chain seq x y z
N MET A 1 18.07 4.26 0.47
CA MET A 1 17.07 3.26 0.06
C MET A 1 16.24 3.03 1.30
N SER A 2 15.01 3.53 1.34
CA SER A 2 14.09 3.19 2.44
C SER A 2 13.88 1.68 2.42
N GLU A 3 13.84 1.02 3.57
CA GLU A 3 13.53 -0.41 3.59
C GLU A 3 12.10 -0.60 3.05
N PRO A 4 11.87 -1.49 2.07
CA PRO A 4 10.57 -1.63 1.39
C PRO A 4 9.42 -1.93 2.38
N GLY A 5 9.70 -2.64 3.47
CA GLY A 5 8.70 -2.88 4.54
C GLY A 5 8.26 -1.63 5.31
N THR A 6 9.07 -0.56 5.32
CA THR A 6 8.75 0.68 6.03
C THR A 6 7.76 1.56 5.24
N GLU A 7 7.80 1.54 3.91
CA GLU A 7 6.90 2.33 3.06
C GLU A 7 5.46 1.79 3.09
N VAL A 8 5.29 0.47 2.98
CA VAL A 8 4.00 -0.22 3.18
C VAL A 8 3.44 0.06 4.58
N GLY A 9 4.29 0.00 5.61
CA GLY A 9 3.89 0.29 6.99
C GLY A 9 3.41 1.73 7.19
N ALA A 10 4.04 2.69 6.53
CA ALA A 10 3.61 4.09 6.56
C ALA A 10 2.23 4.28 5.89
N LEU A 11 2.03 3.66 4.71
CA LEU A 11 0.75 3.71 3.99
C LEU A 11 -0.40 3.06 4.79
N VAL A 12 -0.14 1.95 5.47
CA VAL A 12 -1.12 1.31 6.36
C VAL A 12 -1.47 2.21 7.54
N ASN A 13 -0.48 2.80 8.21
CA ASN A 13 -0.74 3.71 9.33
C ASN A 13 -1.59 4.93 8.90
N GLU A 14 -1.30 5.52 7.74
CA GLU A 14 -2.09 6.63 7.21
C GLU A 14 -3.53 6.20 6.89
N LEU A 15 -3.72 5.00 6.32
CA LEU A 15 -5.04 4.46 6.02
C LEU A 15 -5.84 4.19 7.30
N GLU A 16 -5.22 3.64 8.34
CA GLU A 16 -5.87 3.38 9.62
C GLU A 16 -6.31 4.68 10.31
N LEU A 17 -5.49 5.72 10.29
CA LEU A 17 -5.84 7.04 10.83
C LEU A 17 -7.04 7.66 10.10
N ALA A 18 -7.06 7.57 8.78
CA ALA A 18 -8.21 8.03 7.99
C ALA A 18 -9.46 7.18 8.32
N ALA A 19 -9.37 5.86 8.31
CA ALA A 19 -10.49 5.00 8.65
C ALA A 19 -11.03 5.23 10.08
N GLU A 20 -10.17 5.57 11.04
CA GLU A 20 -10.59 5.95 12.39
C GLU A 20 -11.42 7.23 12.40
N GLY A 21 -11.05 8.23 11.58
CA GLY A 21 -11.83 9.45 11.38
C GLY A 21 -13.26 9.17 10.92
N LEU A 22 -13.42 8.29 9.92
CA LEU A 22 -14.76 7.85 9.47
C LEU A 22 -15.56 7.15 10.57
N ARG A 23 -14.91 6.31 11.39
CA ARG A 23 -15.58 5.57 12.47
C ARG A 23 -16.05 6.46 13.62
N LYS A 24 -15.34 7.56 13.88
CA LYS A 24 -15.77 8.55 14.89
C LYS A 24 -17.10 9.18 14.52
N GLY A 25 -17.40 9.33 13.23
CA GLY A 25 -18.70 9.78 12.74
C GLY A 25 -19.02 11.24 13.07
N GLU A 26 -18.00 12.03 13.45
CA GLU A 26 -18.10 13.47 13.74
C GLU A 26 -17.93 14.33 12.48
N LEU A 27 -17.96 13.71 11.30
CA LEU A 27 -17.74 14.32 9.99
C LEU A 27 -19.09 14.61 9.31
N ASP A 28 -19.17 15.73 8.59
CA ASP A 28 -20.27 15.95 7.66
C ASP A 28 -20.15 15.09 6.39
N ALA A 29 -21.13 15.18 5.50
CA ALA A 29 -21.19 14.34 4.31
C ALA A 29 -20.07 14.64 3.30
N ASP A 30 -19.67 15.90 3.15
CA ASP A 30 -18.59 16.31 2.24
C ASP A 30 -17.22 15.90 2.83
N GLU A 31 -17.04 16.10 4.14
CA GLU A 31 -15.85 15.66 4.87
C GLU A 31 -15.69 14.14 4.80
N ALA A 32 -16.76 13.38 5.04
CA ALA A 32 -16.75 11.93 4.94
C ALA A 32 -16.45 11.45 3.50
N ALA A 33 -17.01 12.11 2.48
CA ALA A 33 -16.72 11.78 1.08
C ALA A 33 -15.24 11.98 0.76
N GLY A 34 -14.67 13.13 1.12
CA GLY A 34 -13.24 13.41 0.93
C GLY A 34 -12.34 12.41 1.66
N LEU A 35 -12.74 11.97 2.86
CA LEU A 35 -11.97 10.99 3.62
C LEU A 35 -12.06 9.57 3.01
N VAL A 36 -13.20 9.19 2.45
CA VAL A 36 -13.37 7.93 1.70
C VAL A 36 -12.50 7.94 0.44
N ASP A 37 -12.49 9.04 -0.31
CA ASP A 37 -11.63 9.21 -1.49
C ASP A 37 -10.15 9.07 -1.09
N ARG A 38 -9.75 9.70 0.03
CA ARG A 38 -8.39 9.57 0.56
C ARG A 38 -8.04 8.13 0.94
N CYS A 39 -8.96 7.40 1.56
CA CYS A 39 -8.78 5.98 1.85
C CYS A 39 -8.60 5.15 0.57
N ALA A 40 -9.36 5.45 -0.49
CA ALA A 40 -9.23 4.76 -1.77
C ALA A 40 -7.87 5.02 -2.44
N GLU A 41 -7.38 6.26 -2.39
CA GLU A 41 -6.03 6.62 -2.87
C GLU A 41 -4.93 5.86 -2.11
N LEU A 42 -5.00 5.83 -0.78
CA LEU A 42 -4.04 5.14 0.06
C LEU A 42 -4.05 3.62 -0.19
N ALA A 43 -5.24 3.02 -0.35
CA ALA A 43 -5.38 1.61 -0.68
C ALA A 43 -4.78 1.28 -2.06
N ALA A 44 -4.98 2.15 -3.06
CA ALA A 44 -4.39 1.97 -4.39
C ALA A 44 -2.86 2.07 -4.35
N GLN A 45 -2.30 3.01 -3.59
CA GLN A 45 -0.85 3.14 -3.41
C GLN A 45 -0.26 1.92 -2.69
N LEU A 46 -0.92 1.46 -1.62
CA LEU A 46 -0.52 0.28 -0.88
C LEU A 46 -0.52 -0.98 -1.77
N ALA A 47 -1.56 -1.16 -2.58
CA ALA A 47 -1.64 -2.29 -3.51
C ALA A 47 -0.53 -2.24 -4.57
N ALA A 48 -0.26 -1.06 -5.13
CA ALA A 48 0.83 -0.88 -6.10
C ALA A 48 2.21 -1.17 -5.48
N GLU A 49 2.41 -0.78 -4.22
CA GLU A 49 3.65 -1.01 -3.51
C GLU A 49 3.85 -2.49 -3.16
N LEU A 50 2.79 -3.17 -2.69
CA LEU A 50 2.82 -4.62 -2.46
C LEU A 50 3.11 -5.39 -3.74
N ASP A 51 2.53 -5.00 -4.88
CA ASP A 51 2.81 -5.63 -6.18
C ASP A 51 4.26 -5.40 -6.61
N ARG A 52 4.81 -4.20 -6.40
CA ARG A 52 6.24 -3.91 -6.66
C ARG A 52 7.14 -4.83 -5.86
N GLN A 53 6.90 -4.93 -4.54
CA GLN A 53 7.71 -5.75 -3.64
C GLN A 53 7.60 -7.24 -3.96
N ALA A 54 6.41 -7.72 -4.32
CA ALA A 54 6.21 -9.11 -4.76
C ALA A 54 7.06 -9.42 -6.01
N ARG A 55 7.10 -8.52 -6.99
CA ARG A 55 7.91 -8.67 -8.20
C ARG A 55 9.41 -8.60 -7.92
N GLU A 56 9.84 -7.76 -6.98
CA GLU A 56 11.24 -7.68 -6.57
C GLU A 56 11.70 -8.98 -5.88
N LEU A 57 10.87 -9.54 -4.99
CA LEU A 57 11.11 -10.85 -4.37
C LEU A 57 11.17 -12.00 -5.40
N GLU A 58 10.30 -11.98 -6.41
CA GLU A 58 10.36 -12.93 -7.54
C GLU A 58 11.62 -12.74 -8.41
N ALA A 59 12.04 -11.49 -8.66
CA ALA A 59 13.24 -11.21 -9.44
C ALA A 59 14.52 -11.62 -8.71
N ASP A 60 14.61 -11.37 -7.40
CA ASP A 60 15.74 -11.77 -6.55
C ASP A 60 15.83 -13.30 -6.39
N SER A 61 14.72 -14.02 -6.49
CA SER A 61 14.72 -15.48 -6.49
C SER A 61 15.14 -16.11 -7.85
N LEU A 62 15.27 -15.30 -8.91
CA LEU A 62 15.56 -15.73 -10.28
C LEU A 62 17.00 -15.44 -10.78
N ALA A 63 17.91 -14.89 -9.97
CA ALA A 63 19.30 -14.59 -10.40
C ALA A 63 20.40 -15.13 -9.46
N PRO A 64 21.59 -15.57 -9.94
CA PRO A 64 22.00 -16.01 -11.27
C PRO A 64 22.38 -17.51 -11.30
N GLY A 65 21.76 -18.30 -12.18
CA GLY A 65 22.05 -19.73 -12.31
C GLY A 65 20.88 -20.60 -12.80
N GLN A 66 19.69 -20.03 -12.95
CA GLN A 66 18.59 -20.71 -13.63
C GLN A 66 18.82 -20.66 -15.15
N GLU A 67 19.65 -21.60 -15.62
CA GLU A 67 19.67 -21.98 -17.03
C GLU A 67 18.23 -22.32 -17.43
N ARG A 68 17.67 -21.50 -18.33
CA ARG A 68 16.45 -21.83 -19.08
C ARG A 68 16.76 -23.09 -19.90
N LEU A 69 16.64 -24.27 -19.29
CA LEU A 69 16.62 -25.54 -20.00
C LEU A 69 15.33 -25.56 -20.83
N LEU A 70 15.56 -25.59 -22.14
CA LEU A 70 14.62 -25.54 -23.27
C LEU A 70 13.32 -26.32 -23.03
#